data_AF-A0A0G1FXL5-F1
#
_entry.id   AF-A0A0G1FXL5-F1
#
_cell.length_a   1.000
_cell.length_b   1.000
_cell.length_c   1.000
_cell.angle_alpha   90.00
_cell.angle_beta   90.00
_cell.angle_gamma   90.00
#
_symmetry.space_group_name_H-M   'P 1'
#
loop_
_entity.id
_entity.type
_entity.pdbx_description
1 polymer ?
#
loop_
_entity_poly.entity_id
_entity_poly.type
_entity_poly.pdbx_seq_one_letter_code
_entity_poly.pdbx_strand_id
1 'polypeptide(L)'
;MPYSFFKKIVVTKPFWLALLAFFLISLFALITLRIINDNRTILGLTLNGIKAGGLDENQLKNFLEVQTVKFNNQKIAIAYGDKTWSLAPADFGIKINMDKTASDALAYGHEKNGSLAEQMKTLIIGQDLPPDYSIDPQKFNRSLNIFSSLQTLAKNASLKYDPQKNDFVITEEETGISVSRAKLIADILQTFKEPSRTIFLSLVEEKPLVTGRLDIGFSG
;
A
#
# COMPACT_ATOMS: atom_id res chain seq x y z
N MET A 1 -1.86 -52.61 40.04
CA MET A 1 -3.04 -53.17 39.35
C MET A 1 -3.70 -52.07 38.54
N PRO A 2 -4.00 -52.28 37.25
CA PRO A 2 -4.38 -51.23 36.31
C PRO A 2 -5.89 -51.24 36.04
N TYR A 3 -6.62 -50.14 36.25
CA TYR A 3 -7.99 -50.01 35.73
C TYR A 3 -8.32 -48.56 35.34
N SER A 4 -8.08 -48.28 34.05
CA SER A 4 -9.01 -47.67 33.10
C SER A 4 -9.98 -46.61 33.64
N PHE A 5 -9.61 -45.33 33.51
CA PHE A 5 -10.46 -44.16 33.76
C PHE A 5 -11.15 -43.62 32.47
N PHE A 6 -11.47 -44.48 31.50
CA PHE A 6 -12.26 -44.04 30.33
C PHE A 6 -13.74 -44.36 30.55
N LYS A 7 -14.47 -43.43 31.16
CA LYS A 7 -15.93 -43.43 31.21
C LYS A 7 -16.46 -43.34 29.77
N LYS A 8 -17.11 -44.39 29.27
CA LYS A 8 -17.72 -44.40 27.92
C LYS A 8 -18.73 -43.26 27.84
N ILE A 9 -18.48 -42.27 26.97
CA ILE A 9 -19.46 -41.24 26.63
C ILE A 9 -20.58 -41.94 25.86
N VAL A 10 -21.73 -42.13 26.51
CA VAL A 10 -22.92 -42.67 25.85
C VAL A 10 -23.58 -41.52 25.11
N VAL A 11 -23.33 -41.46 23.80
CA VAL A 11 -23.97 -40.48 22.91
C VAL A 11 -25.44 -40.88 22.72
N THR A 12 -26.36 -40.01 23.11
CA THR A 12 -27.81 -40.26 23.02
C THR A 12 -28.37 -39.77 21.67
N LYS A 13 -29.52 -40.31 21.24
CA LYS A 13 -30.22 -39.86 20.01
C LYS A 13 -30.38 -38.33 19.84
N PRO A 14 -30.72 -37.53 20.88
CA PRO A 14 -30.82 -36.07 20.73
C PRO A 14 -29.48 -35.40 20.38
N PHE A 15 -28.34 -35.97 20.77
CA PHE A 15 -27.04 -35.46 20.35
C PHE A 15 -26.86 -35.55 18.83
N TRP A 16 -27.23 -36.67 18.22
CA TRP A 16 -27.15 -36.85 16.77
C TRP A 16 -28.12 -35.94 16.01
N LEU A 17 -29.32 -35.70 16.55
CA LEU A 17 -30.27 -34.73 16.00
C LEU A 17 -29.71 -33.31 16.05
N ALA A 18 -29.10 -32.91 17.16
CA ALA A 18 -28.46 -31.60 17.30
C ALA A 18 -27.26 -31.45 16.34
N LEU A 19 -26.44 -32.49 16.20
CA LEU A 19 -25.31 -32.50 15.28
C LEU A 19 -25.77 -32.38 13.82
N LEU A 20 -26.82 -33.11 13.43
CA LEU A 20 -27.40 -33.03 12.09
C LEU A 20 -27.98 -31.64 11.82
N ALA A 21 -28.72 -31.07 12.78
CA ALA A 21 -29.26 -29.71 12.64
C ALA A 21 -28.14 -28.67 12.49
N PHE A 22 -27.08 -28.77 13.29
CA PHE A 22 -25.90 -27.91 13.15
C PHE A 22 -25.25 -28.02 11.77
N PHE A 23 -25.09 -29.25 11.27
CA PHE A 23 -24.53 -29.48 9.94
C PHE A 23 -25.39 -28.88 8.82
N LEU A 24 -26.72 -29.02 8.90
CA LEU A 24 -27.64 -28.43 7.93
C LEU A 24 -27.61 -26.90 7.96
N ILE A 25 -27.57 -26.28 9.14
CA ILE A 25 -27.44 -24.83 9.30
C ILE A 25 -26.12 -24.35 8.71
N SER A 26 -25.02 -25.04 8.99
CA SER A 26 -23.71 -24.72 8.44
C SER A 26 -23.70 -24.82 6.90
N LEU A 27 -24.30 -25.86 6.34
CA LEU A 27 -24.38 -26.03 4.89
C LEU A 27 -25.21 -24.91 4.24
N PHE A 28 -26.35 -24.57 4.85
CA PHE A 28 -27.20 -23.47 4.39
C PHE A 28 -26.47 -22.12 4.43
N ALA A 29 -25.73 -21.85 5.51
CA ALA A 29 -24.90 -20.64 5.64
C ALA A 29 -23.82 -20.55 4.53
N LEU A 30 -23.19 -21.67 4.18
CA LEU A 30 -22.18 -21.69 3.11
C LEU A 30 -22.79 -21.43 1.71
N ILE A 31 -23.96 -22.01 1.44
CA ILE A 31 -24.68 -21.79 0.17
C ILE A 31 -25.13 -20.33 0.06
N THR A 32 -25.73 -19.78 1.12
CA THR A 32 -26.17 -18.38 1.14
C THR A 32 -25.02 -17.41 0.98
N LEU A 33 -23.87 -17.64 1.63
CA LEU A 33 -22.67 -16.83 1.43
C LEU A 33 -22.23 -16.81 -0.03
N ARG A 34 -22.23 -17.97 -0.69
CA ARG A 34 -21.85 -18.08 -2.11
C ARG A 34 -22.81 -17.32 -3.03
N ILE A 35 -24.11 -17.38 -2.76
CA ILE A 35 -25.12 -16.64 -3.53
C ILE A 35 -24.99 -15.13 -3.30
N ILE A 36 -24.75 -14.70 -2.05
CA ILE A 36 -24.61 -13.27 -1.72
C ILE A 36 -23.35 -12.68 -2.36
N ASN A 37 -22.26 -13.43 -2.42
CA ASN A 37 -21.02 -12.96 -3.03
C ASN A 37 -21.05 -13.02 -4.57
N ASP A 38 -22.00 -13.74 -5.18
CA ASP A 38 -22.07 -13.89 -6.63
C ASP A 38 -22.19 -12.52 -7.33
N ASN A 39 -21.33 -12.28 -8.33
CA ASN A 39 -21.21 -11.01 -9.06
C ASN A 39 -21.01 -9.76 -8.17
N ARG A 40 -20.48 -9.95 -6.96
CA ARG A 40 -20.21 -8.88 -5.99
C ARG A 40 -18.81 -9.02 -5.43
N THR A 41 -18.28 -7.93 -4.91
CA THR A 41 -17.10 -8.00 -4.03
C THR A 41 -17.44 -8.83 -2.80
N ILE A 42 -16.52 -9.66 -2.35
CA ILE A 42 -16.80 -10.55 -1.22
C ILE A 42 -17.07 -9.75 0.06
N LEU A 43 -17.99 -10.22 0.89
CA LEU A 43 -18.27 -9.62 2.19
C LEU A 43 -17.01 -9.57 3.07
N GLY A 44 -16.83 -8.47 3.79
CA GLY A 44 -15.65 -8.22 4.63
C GLY A 44 -14.47 -7.59 3.88
N LEU A 45 -14.56 -7.42 2.55
CA LEU A 45 -13.56 -6.69 1.78
C LEU A 45 -13.57 -5.18 2.10
N THR A 46 -12.38 -4.62 2.22
CA THR A 46 -12.13 -3.19 2.32
C THR A 46 -11.11 -2.78 1.27
N LEU A 47 -11.23 -1.54 0.77
CA LEU A 47 -10.28 -0.91 -0.14
C LEU A 47 -9.56 0.20 0.61
N ASN A 48 -8.30 -0.08 0.97
CA ASN A 48 -7.47 0.75 1.84
C ASN A 48 -8.22 1.18 3.12
N GLY A 49 -8.84 0.21 3.79
CA GLY A 49 -9.60 0.39 5.04
C GLY A 49 -11.01 0.95 4.88
N ILE A 50 -11.46 1.28 3.67
CA ILE A 50 -12.84 1.73 3.42
C ILE A 50 -13.68 0.52 3.00
N LYS A 51 -14.84 0.32 3.63
CA LYS A 51 -15.73 -0.83 3.35
C LYS A 51 -16.14 -0.86 1.87
N ALA A 52 -15.81 -1.97 1.21
CA ALA A 52 -16.08 -2.19 -0.21
C ALA A 52 -16.72 -3.56 -0.50
N GLY A 53 -16.88 -4.43 0.50
CA GLY A 53 -17.50 -5.75 0.36
C GLY A 53 -19.02 -5.71 0.19
N GLY A 54 -19.55 -6.60 -0.66
CA GLY A 54 -20.97 -6.74 -1.00
C GLY A 54 -21.43 -5.81 -2.13
N LEU A 55 -20.55 -5.01 -2.71
CA LEU A 55 -20.85 -4.11 -3.82
C LEU A 55 -20.88 -4.90 -5.12
N ASP A 56 -21.91 -4.70 -5.93
CA ASP A 56 -21.88 -5.13 -7.33
C ASP A 56 -20.96 -4.24 -8.18
N GLU A 57 -20.73 -4.61 -9.44
CA GLU A 57 -19.82 -3.90 -10.34
C GLU A 57 -20.15 -2.41 -10.48
N ASN A 58 -21.42 -2.04 -10.62
CA ASN A 58 -21.82 -0.64 -10.80
C ASN A 58 -21.67 0.14 -9.50
N GLN A 59 -22.07 -0.46 -8.37
CA GLN A 59 -21.88 0.12 -7.04
C GLN A 59 -20.39 0.34 -6.75
N LEU A 60 -19.54 -0.61 -7.10
CA LEU A 60 -18.10 -0.54 -6.92
C LEU A 60 -17.47 0.56 -7.78
N LYS A 61 -17.87 0.69 -9.06
CA LYS A 61 -17.39 1.75 -9.94
C LYS A 61 -17.74 3.14 -9.40
N ASN A 62 -18.99 3.35 -9.01
CA ASN A 62 -19.42 4.61 -8.41
C ASN A 62 -18.70 4.89 -7.07
N PHE A 63 -18.52 3.86 -6.24
CA PHE A 63 -17.74 3.95 -5.02
C PHE A 63 -16.30 4.41 -5.31
N LEU A 64 -15.61 3.76 -6.25
CA LEU A 64 -14.24 4.10 -6.64
C LEU A 64 -14.12 5.49 -7.24
N GLU A 65 -15.09 5.91 -8.06
CA GLU A 65 -15.14 7.26 -8.63
C GLU A 65 -15.19 8.32 -7.52
N VAL A 66 -16.14 8.18 -6.58
CA VAL A 66 -16.28 9.11 -5.45
C VAL A 66 -15.02 9.14 -4.59
N GLN A 67 -14.45 7.97 -4.24
CA GLN A 67 -13.24 7.92 -3.41
C GLN A 67 -12.02 8.49 -4.15
N THR A 68 -11.89 8.23 -5.45
CA THR A 68 -10.77 8.72 -6.26
C THR A 68 -10.84 10.23 -6.44
N VAL A 69 -12.02 10.79 -6.70
CA VAL A 69 -12.24 12.25 -6.78
C VAL A 69 -11.90 12.91 -5.44
N LYS A 70 -12.33 12.31 -4.33
CA LYS A 70 -12.00 12.81 -2.99
C LYS A 70 -10.49 12.77 -2.75
N PHE A 71 -9.85 11.63 -2.97
CA PHE A 71 -8.41 11.45 -2.80
C PHE A 71 -7.60 12.45 -3.64
N ASN A 72 -7.91 12.57 -4.93
CA ASN A 72 -7.15 13.42 -5.85
C ASN A 72 -7.20 14.91 -5.48
N ASN A 73 -8.33 15.39 -4.99
CA ASN A 73 -8.55 16.81 -4.71
C ASN A 73 -8.30 17.19 -3.25
N GLN A 74 -8.19 16.21 -2.37
CA GLN A 74 -7.98 16.44 -0.96
C GLN A 74 -6.59 17.04 -0.72
N LYS A 75 -6.58 18.21 -0.08
CA LYS A 75 -5.35 18.83 0.41
C LYS A 75 -4.83 18.11 1.64
N ILE A 76 -3.57 17.71 1.57
CA ILE A 76 -2.84 17.00 2.61
C ILE A 76 -1.79 17.96 3.18
N ALA A 77 -1.72 18.02 4.50
CA ALA A 77 -0.68 18.75 5.20
C ALA A 77 0.62 17.91 5.18
N ILE A 78 1.67 18.47 4.59
CA ILE A 78 3.01 17.88 4.55
C ILE A 78 3.91 18.78 5.40
N ALA A 79 4.60 18.23 6.40
CA ALA A 79 5.34 18.99 7.39
C ALA A 79 6.80 18.53 7.50
N TYR A 80 7.69 19.49 7.80
CA TYR A 80 9.09 19.25 8.16
C TYR A 80 9.61 20.39 9.03
N GLY A 81 9.95 20.10 10.29
CA GLY A 81 10.26 21.14 11.27
C GLY A 81 9.09 22.12 11.40
N ASP A 82 9.37 23.42 11.26
CA ASP A 82 8.36 24.49 11.33
C ASP A 82 7.67 24.77 9.98
N LYS A 83 8.10 24.09 8.90
CA LYS A 83 7.54 24.30 7.56
C LYS A 83 6.39 23.34 7.32
N THR A 84 5.28 23.87 6.78
CA THR A 84 4.12 23.08 6.34
C THR A 84 3.72 23.48 4.93
N TRP A 85 3.40 22.49 4.11
CA TRP A 85 2.88 22.63 2.76
C TRP A 85 1.52 21.96 2.66
N SER A 86 0.65 22.49 1.80
CA SER A 86 -0.69 21.95 1.56
C SER A 86 -0.81 21.54 0.10
N LEU A 87 -0.68 20.24 -0.17
CA LEU A 87 -0.64 19.66 -1.51
C LEU A 87 -1.66 18.54 -1.64
N ALA A 88 -2.22 18.35 -2.83
CA ALA A 88 -3.10 17.24 -3.13
C ALA A 88 -2.32 16.10 -3.82
N PRO A 89 -2.76 14.83 -3.72
CA PRO A 89 -2.16 13.73 -4.47
C PRO A 89 -2.08 13.98 -5.98
N ALA A 90 -3.08 14.68 -6.54
CA ALA A 90 -3.07 15.06 -7.95
C ALA A 90 -1.91 16.00 -8.32
N ASP A 91 -1.46 16.85 -7.39
CA ASP A 91 -0.29 17.71 -7.59
C ASP A 91 0.99 16.86 -7.78
N PHE A 92 1.08 15.70 -7.13
CA PHE A 92 2.17 14.73 -7.30
C PHE A 92 2.03 13.85 -8.56
N GLY A 93 0.95 14.00 -9.32
CA GLY A 93 0.67 13.16 -10.49
C GLY A 93 0.32 11.72 -10.14
N ILE A 94 -0.09 11.45 -8.89
CA ILE A 94 -0.56 10.14 -8.45
C ILE A 94 -2.01 9.97 -8.90
N LYS A 95 -2.32 8.84 -9.53
CA LYS A 95 -3.66 8.50 -10.00
C LYS A 95 -4.01 7.07 -9.63
N ILE A 96 -5.19 6.87 -9.06
CA ILE A 96 -5.77 5.55 -8.84
C ILE A 96 -6.26 4.98 -10.18
N ASN A 97 -5.91 3.74 -10.45
CA ASN A 97 -6.40 2.99 -11.60
C ASN A 97 -7.70 2.30 -11.21
N MET A 98 -8.83 2.97 -11.47
CA MET A 98 -10.16 2.51 -11.05
C MET A 98 -10.53 1.18 -11.70
N ASP A 99 -10.24 0.99 -12.99
CA ASP A 99 -10.61 -0.22 -13.72
C ASP A 99 -9.87 -1.45 -13.18
N LYS A 100 -8.56 -1.32 -12.97
CA LYS A 100 -7.76 -2.41 -12.42
C LYS A 100 -8.12 -2.68 -10.95
N THR A 101 -8.30 -1.64 -10.14
CA THR A 101 -8.75 -1.80 -8.74
C THR A 101 -10.11 -2.48 -8.66
N ALA A 102 -11.06 -2.10 -9.53
CA ALA A 102 -12.38 -2.73 -9.60
C ALA A 102 -12.26 -4.20 -10.00
N SER A 103 -11.47 -4.49 -11.03
CA SER A 103 -11.24 -5.87 -11.50
C SER A 103 -10.60 -6.73 -10.42
N ASP A 104 -9.60 -6.21 -9.70
CA ASP A 104 -8.90 -6.95 -8.65
C ASP A 104 -9.84 -7.21 -7.46
N ALA A 105 -10.65 -6.22 -7.07
CA ALA A 105 -11.63 -6.33 -5.99
C ALA A 105 -12.78 -7.30 -6.32
N LEU A 106 -13.29 -7.29 -7.56
CA LEU A 106 -14.32 -8.22 -8.03
C LEU A 106 -13.79 -9.63 -8.25
N ALA A 107 -12.50 -9.79 -8.54
CA ALA A 107 -11.90 -11.11 -8.72
C ALA A 107 -11.45 -11.74 -7.39
N TYR A 108 -11.20 -10.93 -6.36
CA TYR A 108 -10.73 -11.42 -5.06
C TYR A 108 -11.73 -12.39 -4.40
N GLY A 109 -11.25 -13.56 -3.96
CA GLY A 109 -12.08 -14.56 -3.27
C GLY A 109 -13.01 -15.39 -4.16
N HIS A 110 -13.02 -15.17 -5.47
CA HIS A 110 -13.84 -15.93 -6.45
C HIS A 110 -13.05 -17.06 -7.11
N GLU A 111 -13.72 -18.06 -7.70
CA GLU A 111 -13.17 -19.40 -8.05
C GLU A 111 -11.82 -19.44 -8.79
N LYS A 112 -11.42 -18.38 -9.50
CA LYS A 112 -10.10 -18.29 -10.14
C LYS A 112 -8.97 -17.87 -9.18
N ASN A 113 -9.31 -17.14 -8.12
CA ASN A 113 -8.40 -16.46 -7.20
C ASN A 113 -8.69 -16.71 -5.70
N GLY A 114 -9.70 -17.51 -5.33
CA GLY A 114 -9.99 -17.79 -3.92
C GLY A 114 -10.98 -18.91 -3.64
N SER A 115 -10.83 -19.51 -2.46
CA SER A 115 -11.65 -20.63 -1.99
C SER A 115 -12.82 -20.17 -1.11
N LEU A 116 -13.84 -21.02 -0.91
CA LEU A 116 -14.91 -20.75 0.05
C LEU A 116 -14.37 -20.48 1.47
N ALA A 117 -13.25 -21.11 1.82
CA ALA A 117 -12.55 -20.84 3.08
C ALA A 117 -11.97 -19.42 3.15
N GLU A 118 -11.49 -18.88 2.02
CA GLU A 118 -11.00 -17.51 1.92
C GLU A 118 -12.13 -16.48 2.00
N GLN A 119 -13.28 -16.77 1.39
CA GLN A 119 -14.48 -15.94 1.55
C GLN A 119 -14.94 -15.91 3.02
N MET A 120 -14.98 -17.07 3.69
CA MET A 120 -15.31 -17.16 5.11
C MET A 120 -14.29 -16.42 5.98
N LYS A 121 -12.99 -16.59 5.70
CA LYS A 121 -11.91 -15.88 6.40
C LYS A 121 -12.09 -14.37 6.24
N THR A 122 -12.34 -13.90 5.03
CA THR A 122 -12.53 -12.48 4.75
C THR A 122 -13.78 -11.93 5.43
N LEU A 123 -14.87 -12.69 5.49
CA LEU A 123 -16.07 -12.28 6.21
C LEU A 123 -15.83 -12.09 7.72
N ILE A 124 -15.06 -12.98 8.34
CA ILE A 124 -14.83 -12.98 9.79
C ILE A 124 -13.71 -12.02 10.20
N ILE A 125 -12.59 -12.05 9.48
CA ILE A 125 -11.37 -11.31 9.82
C ILE A 125 -11.30 -9.96 9.09
N GLY A 126 -11.96 -9.86 7.94
CA GLY A 126 -11.75 -8.77 6.99
C GLY A 126 -10.55 -9.04 6.07
N GLN A 127 -10.56 -8.38 4.93
CA GLN A 127 -9.40 -8.27 4.06
C GLN A 127 -9.31 -6.84 3.55
N ASP A 128 -8.12 -6.26 3.60
CA ASP A 128 -7.83 -4.97 3.00
C ASP A 128 -7.05 -5.18 1.71
N LEU A 129 -7.56 -4.61 0.62
CA LEU A 129 -6.91 -4.65 -0.69
C LEU A 129 -6.43 -3.23 -1.03
N PRO A 130 -5.13 -3.04 -1.30
CA PRO A 130 -4.63 -1.74 -1.72
C PRO A 130 -5.11 -1.41 -3.15
N PRO A 131 -5.49 -0.16 -3.44
CA PRO A 131 -5.84 0.25 -4.79
C PRO A 131 -4.61 0.25 -5.70
N ASP A 132 -4.81 -0.08 -6.97
CA ASP A 132 -3.79 0.06 -8.00
C ASP A 132 -3.59 1.55 -8.33
N TYR A 133 -2.35 1.97 -8.55
CA TYR A 133 -2.02 3.35 -8.82
C TYR A 133 -0.92 3.49 -9.86
N SER A 134 -0.89 4.66 -10.49
CA SER A 134 0.16 5.10 -11.40
C SER A 134 0.68 6.47 -10.96
N ILE A 135 1.93 6.75 -11.32
CA ILE A 135 2.58 8.03 -11.00
C ILE A 135 3.12 8.60 -12.31
N ASP A 136 2.77 9.86 -12.60
CA ASP A 136 3.44 10.66 -13.63
C ASP A 136 4.80 11.13 -13.11
N PRO A 137 5.93 10.59 -13.61
CA PRO A 137 7.25 10.90 -13.06
C PRO A 137 7.62 12.38 -13.24
N GLN A 138 7.13 13.04 -14.30
CA GLN A 138 7.44 14.43 -14.57
C GLN A 138 6.72 15.35 -13.58
N LYS A 139 5.42 15.11 -13.34
CA LYS A 139 4.66 15.85 -12.33
C LYS A 139 5.20 15.60 -10.93
N PHE A 140 5.50 14.35 -10.60
CA PHE A 140 6.07 14.01 -9.31
C PHE A 140 7.36 14.78 -9.03
N ASN A 141 8.31 14.73 -9.96
CA ASN A 141 9.58 15.45 -9.85
C ASN A 141 9.38 16.97 -9.76
N ARG A 142 8.46 17.53 -10.56
CA ARG A 142 8.14 18.97 -10.51
C ARG A 142 7.59 19.38 -9.15
N SER A 143 6.75 18.56 -8.55
CA SER A 143 6.14 18.84 -7.24
C SER A 143 7.16 18.72 -6.10
N LEU A 144 8.20 17.89 -6.23
CA LEU A 144 9.30 17.85 -5.26
C LEU A 144 10.10 19.16 -5.19
N ASN A 145 10.06 20.02 -6.22
CA ASN A 145 10.77 21.29 -6.21
C ASN A 145 10.28 22.24 -5.11
N ILE A 146 9.06 22.07 -4.61
CA ILE A 146 8.56 22.85 -3.46
C ILE A 146 9.37 22.57 -2.18
N PHE A 147 9.98 21.40 -2.09
CA PHE A 147 10.85 20.99 -0.99
C PHE A 147 12.33 21.27 -1.29
N SER A 148 12.67 21.97 -2.37
CA SER A 148 14.07 22.27 -2.74
C SER A 148 14.85 22.94 -1.60
N SER A 149 14.20 23.76 -0.78
CA SER A 149 14.83 24.38 0.40
C SER A 149 15.24 23.40 1.52
N LEU A 150 14.78 22.15 1.46
CA LEU A 150 15.17 21.07 2.38
C LEU A 150 16.23 20.15 1.78
N GLN A 151 16.52 20.29 0.49
CA GLN A 151 17.35 19.36 -0.25
C GLN A 151 18.71 19.99 -0.55
N THR A 152 19.77 19.22 -0.34
CA THR A 152 21.10 19.54 -0.83
C THR A 152 21.43 18.56 -1.94
N LEU A 153 21.74 19.07 -3.13
CA LEU A 153 22.14 18.22 -4.25
C LEU A 153 23.47 17.54 -3.90
N ALA A 154 23.55 16.22 -4.13
CA ALA A 154 24.83 15.54 -4.07
C ALA A 154 25.76 16.14 -5.13
N LYS A 155 26.99 16.46 -4.75
CA LYS A 155 28.02 16.90 -5.70
C LYS A 155 28.94 15.72 -5.96
N ASN A 156 29.07 15.35 -7.23
CA ASN A 156 30.06 14.37 -7.64
C ASN A 156 31.47 14.93 -7.48
N ALA A 157 32.42 14.06 -7.14
CA ALA A 157 33.82 14.43 -7.25
C ALA A 157 34.17 14.74 -8.72
N SER A 158 34.98 15.76 -8.95
CA SER A 158 35.46 16.09 -10.30
C SER A 158 36.93 16.45 -10.29
N LEU A 159 37.67 15.97 -11.29
CA LEU A 159 39.06 16.29 -11.50
C LEU A 159 39.14 17.30 -12.65
N LYS A 160 39.55 18.54 -12.38
CA LYS A 160 39.72 19.57 -13.42
C LYS A 160 41.17 20.05 -13.42
N TYR A 161 41.77 20.10 -14.60
CA TYR A 161 43.07 20.71 -14.78
C TYR A 161 42.98 22.24 -14.69
N ASP A 162 43.73 22.86 -13.77
CA ASP A 162 43.84 24.31 -13.62
C ASP A 162 45.15 24.79 -14.28
N PRO A 163 45.09 25.40 -15.48
CA PRO A 163 46.27 25.85 -16.21
C PRO A 163 46.98 27.05 -15.54
N GLN A 164 46.36 27.75 -14.58
CA GLN A 164 47.04 28.80 -13.81
C GLN A 164 47.91 28.24 -12.70
N LYS A 165 47.53 27.07 -12.15
CA LYS A 165 48.29 26.36 -11.12
C LYS A 165 49.16 25.24 -11.68
N ASN A 166 49.01 24.93 -12.97
CA ASN A 166 49.66 23.81 -13.65
C ASN A 166 49.45 22.47 -12.90
N ASP A 167 48.25 22.30 -12.34
CA ASP A 167 47.91 21.19 -11.45
C ASP A 167 46.45 20.77 -11.62
N PHE A 168 46.09 19.58 -11.15
CA PHE A 168 44.72 19.11 -11.12
C PHE A 168 44.04 19.52 -9.81
N VAL A 169 42.92 20.23 -9.93
CA VAL A 169 42.05 20.56 -8.81
C VAL A 169 40.98 19.48 -8.69
N ILE A 170 41.02 18.74 -7.58
CA ILE A 170 39.96 17.80 -7.18
C ILE A 170 38.87 18.61 -6.47
N THR A 171 37.65 18.55 -7.00
CA THR A 171 36.46 18.90 -6.23
C THR A 171 36.04 17.64 -5.49
N GLU A 172 36.03 17.68 -4.16
CA GLU A 172 35.56 16.56 -3.34
C GLU A 172 34.06 16.33 -3.53
N GLU A 173 33.63 15.09 -3.31
CA GLU A 173 32.20 14.78 -3.31
C GLU A 173 31.49 15.34 -2.06
N GLU A 174 30.23 15.74 -2.23
CA GLU A 174 29.37 16.10 -1.11
C GLU A 174 28.15 15.17 -1.13
N THR A 175 27.88 14.52 0.00
CA THR A 175 26.65 13.74 0.17
C THR A 175 25.47 14.70 0.19
N GLY A 176 24.51 14.45 -0.69
CA GLY A 176 23.27 15.21 -0.74
C GLY A 176 22.27 14.75 0.29
N ILE A 177 21.25 15.55 0.53
CA ILE A 177 20.09 15.19 1.32
C ILE A 177 18.88 15.38 0.42
N SER A 178 18.07 14.34 0.23
CA SER A 178 16.84 14.41 -0.56
C SER A 178 15.65 13.82 0.18
N VAL A 179 14.45 14.18 -0.28
CA VAL A 179 13.20 13.66 0.28
C VAL A 179 13.09 12.17 -0.09
N SER A 180 12.78 11.33 0.90
CA SER A 180 12.51 9.91 0.68
C SER A 180 11.26 9.73 -0.18
N ARG A 181 11.47 9.55 -1.49
CA ARG A 181 10.39 9.44 -2.48
C ARG A 181 9.46 8.27 -2.17
N ALA A 182 10.03 7.10 -1.87
CA ALA A 182 9.27 5.90 -1.56
C ALA A 182 8.39 6.08 -0.32
N LYS A 183 8.94 6.69 0.75
CA LYS A 183 8.18 6.96 1.97
C LYS A 183 7.09 8.00 1.74
N LEU A 184 7.40 9.07 1.01
CA LEU A 184 6.41 10.08 0.65
C LEU A 184 5.24 9.49 -0.15
N ILE A 185 5.52 8.62 -1.13
CA ILE A 185 4.46 7.93 -1.90
C ILE A 185 3.61 7.06 -0.96
N ALA A 186 4.24 6.25 -0.10
CA ALA A 186 3.51 5.40 0.83
C ALA A 186 2.63 6.22 1.80
N ASP A 187 3.16 7.31 2.34
CA ASP A 187 2.43 8.22 3.23
C ASP A 187 1.27 8.91 2.50
N ILE A 188 1.47 9.34 1.24
CA ILE A 188 0.38 9.92 0.42
C ILE A 188 -0.70 8.87 0.17
N LEU A 189 -0.35 7.64 -0.21
CA LEU A 189 -1.33 6.57 -0.43
C LEU A 189 -2.11 6.22 0.85
N GLN A 190 -1.48 6.35 2.03
CA GLN A 190 -2.18 6.14 3.31
C GLN A 190 -3.26 7.19 3.59
N THR A 191 -3.18 8.38 2.99
CA THR A 191 -4.22 9.41 3.15
C THR A 191 -5.55 9.04 2.48
N PHE A 192 -5.55 8.05 1.59
CA PHE A 192 -6.78 7.48 1.06
C PHE A 192 -7.63 6.87 2.19
N LYS A 193 -6.99 6.23 3.18
CA LYS A 193 -7.63 5.73 4.41
C LYS A 193 -7.84 6.82 5.44
N GLU A 194 -6.79 7.62 5.66
CA GLU A 194 -6.70 8.63 6.72
C GLU A 194 -6.58 10.04 6.13
N PRO A 195 -7.68 10.61 5.62
CA PRO A 195 -7.67 11.85 4.86
C PRO A 195 -7.08 13.05 5.63
N SER A 196 -7.23 13.07 6.96
CA SER A 196 -6.78 14.18 7.82
C SER A 196 -5.36 14.02 8.35
N ARG A 197 -4.62 12.99 7.92
CA ARG A 197 -3.27 12.74 8.40
C ARG A 197 -2.28 13.80 7.88
N THR A 198 -1.43 14.29 8.78
CA THR A 198 -0.24 15.06 8.42
C THR A 198 0.89 14.10 8.02
N ILE A 199 1.52 14.36 6.88
CA ILE A 199 2.68 13.61 6.40
C ILE A 199 3.95 14.31 6.88
N PHE A 200 4.78 13.63 7.65
CA PHE A 200 6.08 14.14 8.07
C PHE A 200 7.15 13.71 7.07
N LEU A 201 7.77 14.67 6.39
CA LEU A 201 8.82 14.38 5.42
C LEU A 201 9.99 13.69 6.11
N SER A 202 10.49 12.63 5.47
CA SER A 202 11.73 11.98 5.88
C SER A 202 12.79 12.27 4.83
N LEU A 203 13.95 12.73 5.29
CA LEU A 203 15.10 12.97 4.45
C LEU A 203 16.01 11.74 4.46
N VAL A 204 16.62 11.46 3.32
CA VAL A 204 17.60 10.38 3.13
C VAL A 204 18.86 10.96 2.51
N GLU A 205 20.00 10.38 2.86
CA GLU A 205 21.26 10.70 2.22
C GLU A 205 21.25 10.23 0.78
N GLU A 206 21.59 11.13 -0.13
CA GLU A 206 21.80 10.85 -1.53
C GLU A 206 23.29 10.80 -1.81
N LYS A 207 23.80 9.59 -2.04
CA LYS A 207 25.23 9.39 -2.30
C LYS A 207 25.59 9.94 -3.70
N PRO A 208 26.78 10.53 -3.85
CA PRO A 208 27.28 10.95 -5.15
C PRO A 208 27.45 9.74 -6.08
N LEU A 209 27.24 9.93 -7.38
CA LEU A 209 27.41 8.90 -8.41
C LEU A 209 28.89 8.62 -8.71
N VAL A 210 29.76 9.59 -8.45
CA VAL A 210 31.22 9.48 -8.61
C VAL A 210 31.88 9.90 -7.31
N THR A 211 32.65 8.99 -6.73
CA THR A 211 33.50 9.25 -5.57
C THR A 211 34.93 9.51 -6.03
N GLY A 212 35.63 10.42 -5.36
CA GLY A 212 37.03 10.79 -5.60
C GLY A 212 38.02 9.77 -5.06
N ARG A 213 37.53 8.67 -4.47
CA ARG A 213 38.38 7.55 -4.07
C ARG A 213 38.78 6.78 -5.33
N LEU A 214 40.01 7.01 -5.77
CA LEU A 214 40.72 6.05 -6.62
C LEU A 214 40.87 4.75 -5.82
N ASP A 215 39.94 3.81 -5.97
CA ASP A 215 40.17 2.42 -5.62
C ASP A 215 41.17 1.85 -6.66
N ILE A 216 42.44 2.26 -6.52
CA ILE A 216 43.57 1.57 -7.11
C ILE A 216 43.80 0.27 -6.33
N GLY A 217 42.89 -0.67 -6.53
CA GLY A 217 43.10 -2.08 -6.20
C GLY A 217 44.13 -2.68 -7.15
N PHE A 218 45.41 -2.33 -6.95
CA PHE A 218 46.50 -3.16 -7.43
C PHE A 218 46.65 -4.33 -6.47
N SER A 219 46.03 -5.46 -6.79
CA SER A 219 46.50 -6.75 -6.28
C SER A 219 47.84 -7.03 -6.92
N GLY A 220 48.91 -6.93 -6.11
CA GLY A 220 50.21 -7.56 -6.41
C GLY A 220 50.17 -9.06 -6.19
#